data_AF-A0A9K3EFM6-F1
#
_entry.id   AF-A0A9K3EFM6-F1
#
_cell.length_a   1.000
_cell.length_b   1.000
_cell.length_c   1.000
_cell.angle_alpha   90.00
_cell.angle_beta   90.00
_cell.angle_gamma   90.00
#
_symmetry.space_group_name_H-M   'P 1'
#
loop_
_entity.id
_entity.type
_entity.pdbx_description
1 polymer ?
#
loop_
_entity_poly.entity_id
_entity_poly.type
_entity_poly.pdbx_seq_one_letter_code
_entity_poly.pdbx_strand_id
1 'polypeptide(L)'
;MIILAWSNDVYKSVEHKVMVNQEVERHSIAYFLCPSYEAFIGCYDEENSIYKRFTFGEYRSQIQKDVKASGHKVGLPRFLVST
;
A
#
# COMPACT_ATOMS: atom_id res chain seq x y z
N MET A 1 3.41 0.61 -2.82
CA MET A 1 2.15 1.16 -2.26
C MET A 1 2.37 2.40 -1.43
N ILE A 2 3.02 2.36 -0.25
CA ILE A 2 3.12 3.56 0.61
C ILE A 2 3.83 4.74 -0.08
N ILE A 3 4.87 4.47 -0.86
CA ILE A 3 5.60 5.48 -1.65
C ILE A 3 4.66 6.20 -2.65
N LEU A 4 3.64 5.53 -3.19
CA LEU A 4 2.70 6.14 -4.12
C LEU A 4 1.85 7.22 -3.42
N ALA A 5 1.33 6.93 -2.22
CA ALA A 5 0.59 7.91 -1.44
C ALA A 5 1.50 9.06 -0.95
N TRP A 6 2.71 8.73 -0.50
CA TRP A 6 3.68 9.72 -0.02
C TRP A 6 4.14 10.69 -1.11
N SER A 7 4.28 10.20 -2.35
CA SER A 7 4.69 10.98 -3.51
C SER A 7 3.54 11.65 -4.26
N ASN A 8 2.33 11.63 -3.71
CA ASN A 8 1.11 12.13 -4.37
C ASN A 8 0.98 11.64 -5.81
N ASP A 9 1.08 10.32 -5.99
CA ASP A 9 0.94 9.63 -7.29
C ASP A 9 2.07 9.83 -8.31
N VAL A 10 3.16 10.54 -7.96
CA VAL A 10 4.35 10.65 -8.83
C VAL A 10 5.01 9.29 -9.06
N TYR A 11 5.18 8.50 -8.00
CA TYR A 11 5.66 7.12 -8.12
C TYR A 11 4.53 6.11 -8.18
N LYS A 12 4.64 5.12 -9.07
CA LYS A 12 3.61 4.10 -9.28
C LYS A 12 3.91 2.81 -8.52
N SER A 13 2.86 2.23 -7.93
CA SER A 13 2.91 0.93 -7.29
C SER A 13 2.50 -0.13 -8.32
N VAL A 14 3.45 -0.92 -8.78
CA VAL A 14 3.21 -1.88 -9.87
C VAL A 14 2.60 -3.19 -9.38
N GLU A 15 1.67 -3.72 -10.17
CA GLU A 15 1.19 -5.09 -10.02
C GLU A 15 2.27 -6.06 -10.51
N HIS A 16 2.51 -7.12 -9.76
CA HIS A 16 3.45 -8.16 -10.12
C HIS A 16 2.88 -9.52 -9.72
N LYS A 17 3.17 -10.54 -10.55
CA LYS A 17 2.76 -11.93 -10.30
C LYS A 17 3.94 -12.86 -10.49
N VAL A 18 3.94 -13.95 -9.74
CA VAL A 18 4.90 -15.05 -9.91
C VAL A 18 4.15 -16.22 -10.52
N MET A 19 4.68 -16.77 -11.63
CA MET A 19 4.12 -17.94 -12.29
C MET A 19 4.92 -19.18 -11.88
N VAL A 20 4.23 -20.31 -11.75
CA VAL A 20 4.85 -21.60 -11.43
C VAL A 20 5.59 -22.16 -12.65
N ASN A 21 6.72 -22.81 -12.41
CA ASN A 21 7.43 -23.63 -13.40
C ASN A 21 7.30 -25.09 -12.96
N GLN A 22 6.92 -25.99 -13.88
CA GLN A 22 6.72 -27.41 -13.59
C GLN A 22 8.01 -28.25 -13.63
N GLU A 23 9.07 -27.74 -14.25
CA GLU A 23 10.31 -28.47 -14.51
C GLU A 23 11.42 -28.14 -13.51
N VAL A 24 11.46 -26.89 -13.04
CA VAL A 24 12.57 -26.38 -12.20
C VAL A 24 12.04 -25.57 -11.02
N GLU A 25 12.64 -25.79 -9.86
CA GLU A 25 12.36 -25.05 -8.64
C GLU A 25 12.89 -23.61 -8.67
N ARG A 26 12.18 -22.70 -8.00
CA ARG A 26 12.58 -21.30 -7.86
C ARG A 26 12.55 -20.90 -6.40
N HIS A 27 13.71 -20.53 -5.87
CA HIS A 27 13.84 -19.94 -4.54
C HIS A 27 14.01 -18.42 -4.64
N SER A 28 13.34 -17.68 -3.76
CA SER A 28 13.53 -16.23 -3.66
C SER A 28 13.30 -15.75 -2.23
N ILE A 29 14.07 -14.75 -1.82
CA ILE A 29 13.90 -14.05 -0.54
C ILE A 29 13.54 -12.61 -0.86
N ALA A 30 12.48 -12.10 -0.23
CA ALA A 30 12.04 -10.73 -0.39
C ALA A 30 12.31 -9.93 0.88
N TYR A 31 12.79 -8.70 0.70
CA TYR A 31 12.87 -7.72 1.77
C TYR A 31 11.86 -6.60 1.51
N PHE A 32 11.10 -6.23 2.53
CA PHE A 32 10.11 -5.15 2.45
C PHE A 32 10.51 -4.02 3.38
N LEU A 33 10.87 -2.87 2.82
CA LEU A 33 11.04 -1.64 3.59
C LEU A 33 9.66 -1.08 3.95
N CYS A 34 9.35 -1.08 5.24
CA CYS A 34 8.11 -0.52 5.78
C CYS A 34 8.44 0.58 6.79
N PRO A 35 7.69 1.71 6.81
CA PRO A 35 7.77 2.69 7.87
C PRO A 35 7.38 2.10 9.24
N SER A 36 7.65 2.84 10.33
CA SER A 36 7.08 2.50 11.65
C SER A 36 5.56 2.61 11.61
N TYR A 37 4.87 1.95 12.56
CA TYR A 37 3.41 1.94 12.60
C TYR A 37 2.83 3.35 12.82
N GLU A 38 3.56 4.18 13.55
CA GLU A 38 3.20 5.54 13.93
C GLU A 38 3.58 6.56 12.85
N ALA A 39 4.35 6.16 11.83
CA ALA A 39 4.77 7.05 10.76
C ALA A 39 3.56 7.55 9.97
N PHE A 40 3.44 8.87 9.85
CA PHE A 40 2.46 9.52 9.00
C PHE A 40 2.80 9.34 7.52
N ILE A 41 1.79 9.00 6.74
CA ILE A 41 1.78 8.86 5.30
C ILE A 41 0.83 9.92 4.73
N GLY A 42 1.34 10.71 3.79
CA GLY A 42 0.63 11.78 3.11
C GLY A 42 1.63 12.62 2.31
N CYS A 43 1.14 13.42 1.36
CA CYS A 43 1.97 14.41 0.69
C CYS A 43 2.39 15.51 1.67
N TYR A 44 3.53 16.16 1.42
CA TYR A 44 3.94 17.36 2.15
C TYR A 44 2.95 18.52 1.94
N ASP A 45 2.46 18.67 0.71
CA ASP A 45 1.41 19.63 0.37
C ASP A 45 0.05 18.98 0.67
N GLU A 46 -0.46 19.21 1.87
CA GLU A 46 -1.72 18.62 2.33
C GLU A 46 -2.94 19.20 1.59
N GLU A 47 -2.88 20.46 1.13
CA GLU A 47 -3.99 21.13 0.45
C GLU A 47 -4.24 20.53 -0.94
N ASN A 48 -3.18 20.12 -1.64
CA ASN A 48 -3.26 19.49 -2.96
C ASN A 48 -3.11 17.96 -2.91
N SER A 49 -3.24 17.36 -1.72
CA SER A 49 -3.05 15.92 -1.54
C SER A 49 -4.26 15.12 -2.05
N ILE A 50 -4.00 14.10 -2.86
CA ILE A 50 -5.02 13.14 -3.34
C ILE A 50 -5.45 12.19 -2.20
N TYR A 51 -4.56 11.99 -1.22
CA TYR A 51 -4.77 11.10 -0.09
C TYR A 51 -4.94 11.89 1.20
N LYS A 52 -5.91 11.49 2.03
CA LYS A 52 -6.01 11.96 3.41
C LYS A 52 -4.75 11.54 4.17
N ARG A 53 -4.38 12.27 5.22
CA ARG A 53 -3.26 11.86 6.09
C ARG A 53 -3.67 10.64 6.92
N PHE A 54 -2.81 9.64 6.98
CA PHE A 54 -3.00 8.42 7.80
C PHE A 54 -1.66 7.88 8.27
N THR A 55 -1.67 7.01 9.27
CA THR A 55 -0.48 6.29 9.74
C THR A 55 -0.32 4.94 9.05
N PHE A 56 0.91 4.44 8.96
CA PHE A 56 1.13 3.11 8.39
C PHE A 56 0.36 2.01 9.16
N GLY A 57 0.18 2.17 10.47
CA GLY A 57 -0.62 1.26 11.30
C GLY A 57 -2.11 1.28 10.98
N GLU A 58 -2.69 2.46 10.72
CA GLU A 58 -4.08 2.56 10.24
C GLU A 58 -4.26 1.87 8.89
N TYR A 59 -3.32 2.09 7.96
CA TYR A 59 -3.32 1.40 6.67
C TYR A 59 -3.30 -0.12 6.83
N ARG A 60 -2.39 -0.66 7.65
CA ARG A 60 -2.29 -2.11 7.92
C ARG A 60 -3.58 -2.65 8.54
N SER A 61 -4.16 -1.93 9.49
CA SER A 61 -5.39 -2.30 10.16
C SER A 61 -6.59 -2.31 9.20
N GLN A 62 -6.68 -1.31 8.32
CA GLN A 62 -7.75 -1.25 7.31
C GLN A 62 -7.66 -2.40 6.32
N ILE A 63 -6.45 -2.76 5.86
CA ILE A 63 -6.26 -3.92 4.99
C ILE A 63 -6.71 -5.22 5.67
N GLN A 64 -6.40 -5.39 6.95
CA GLN A 64 -6.88 -6.57 7.69
C GLN A 64 -8.41 -6.61 7.76
N LYS A 65 -9.07 -5.46 7.97
CA LYS A 65 -10.54 -5.37 7.95
C LYS A 65 -11.11 -5.73 6.59
N ASP A 66 -10.55 -5.17 5.51
CA ASP A 66 -11.01 -5.43 4.14
C ASP A 66 -10.87 -6.92 3.76
N VAL A 67 -9.73 -7.55 4.08
CA VAL A 67 -9.49 -8.97 3.82
C VAL A 67 -10.43 -9.85 4.65
N LYS A 68 -10.66 -9.52 5.92
CA LYS A 68 -11.63 -10.26 6.76
C LYS A 68 -13.06 -10.16 6.24
N ALA A 69 -13.44 -9.00 5.71
CA ALA A 69 -14.80 -8.74 5.24
C ALA A 69 -15.07 -9.29 3.83
N SER A 70 -14.09 -9.20 2.93
CA SER A 70 -14.28 -9.44 1.48
C SER A 70 -13.36 -10.49 0.87
N GLY A 71 -12.38 -10.99 1.63
CA GLY A 71 -11.28 -11.82 1.11
C GLY A 71 -10.24 -11.04 0.30
N HIS A 72 -10.51 -9.78 -0.02
CA HIS A 72 -9.69 -8.97 -0.92
C HIS A 72 -9.09 -7.76 -0.22
N LYS A 73 -7.89 -7.38 -0.65
CA LYS A 73 -7.20 -6.18 -0.20
C LYS A 73 -7.63 -5.00 -1.08
N VAL A 74 -8.20 -3.95 -0.48
CA VAL A 74 -8.57 -2.72 -1.22
C VAL A 74 -7.40 -1.74 -1.30
N GLY A 75 -6.78 -1.37 -0.18
CA GLY A 75 -5.58 -0.53 -0.16
C GLY A 75 -5.85 0.97 -0.10
N LEU A 76 -5.01 1.73 -0.81
CA LEU A 76 -5.01 3.19 -0.81
C LEU A 76 -6.33 3.86 -1.25
N PRO A 77 -7.21 3.25 -2.05
CA PRO A 77 -8.53 3.83 -2.33
C PRO A 77 -9.36 4.16 -1.08
N ARG A 78 -9.13 3.48 0.07
CA ARG A 78 -9.78 3.81 1.36
C ARG A 78 -9.32 5.14 1.98
N PHE A 79 -8.26 5.71 1.43
CA PHE A 79 -7.56 6.87 1.94
C PHE A 79 -7.56 8.05 0.96
N LEU A 80 -8.35 8.00 -0.11
CA LEU A 80 -8.57 9.16 -0.96
C LEU A 80 -9.29 10.27 -0.18
N VAL A 81 -8.97 11.53 -0.47
CA VAL A 81 -9.78 12.66 0.00
C VAL A 81 -11.12 12.60 -0.73
N SER A 82 -12.23 12.62 0.00
CA SER A 82 -13.56 12.69 -0.61
C SER A 82 -13.72 14.03 -1.32
N THR A 83 -13.96 14.02 -2.64
CA THR A 83 -14.57 15.16 -3.35
C THR A 83 -16.02 15.34 -2.96
#